data_AF-A0A413VLK1-F1
#
_entry.id   AF-A0A413VLK1-F1
#
_cell.length_a   1.000
_cell.length_b   1.000
_cell.length_c   1.000
_cell.angle_alpha   90.00
_cell.angle_beta   90.00
_cell.angle_gamma   90.00
#
_symmetry.space_group_name_H-M   'P 1'
#
loop_
_entity.id
_entity.type
_entity.pdbx_description
1 polymer ?
#
loop_
_entity_poly.entity_id
_entity_poly.type
_entity_poly.pdbx_seq_one_letter_code
_entity_poly.pdbx_strand_id
1 'polypeptide(L)'
;MQIKILLILMGSNFILPLTAQKEVMNLSLQQTIELAKHQSPDAQTARHSFRSAYWNYKSYRSNYLPSLKLTSTPYLNRAIDKISLEDGKVKFVEQNLLSTDLTLSLSQNIPWTGGTFFIETAAQRMDQFGDHSTSYQTSPVSIGYRQSLFGYNSLKWNRRIEPLRYKEAKKTYIETLELVAARATQKFFALATAQSNHEIASFNYANADTLYQYAWGRYNIGTITENEMLQLELNMLTEETNKMNARIEMDNCMQELRSYLGIQSDE
;
A
#
# COMPACT_ATOMS: atom_id res chain seq x y z
N MET A 1 22.96 -66.26 8.76
CA MET A 1 24.23 -66.57 8.06
C MET A 1 24.67 -65.32 7.32
N GLN A 2 25.84 -64.77 7.70
CA GLN A 2 26.63 -63.67 7.07
C GLN A 2 26.03 -62.24 7.06
N ILE A 3 26.46 -61.35 7.98
CA ILE A 3 27.56 -60.34 7.90
C ILE A 3 27.29 -59.18 6.93
N LYS A 4 27.26 -57.94 7.46
CA LYS A 4 27.79 -56.66 6.90
C LYS A 4 27.60 -55.55 7.95
N ILE A 5 28.61 -55.28 8.79
CA ILE A 5 29.68 -54.28 8.64
C ILE A 5 29.18 -52.83 8.76
N LEU A 6 29.58 -52.26 9.90
CA LEU A 6 29.65 -50.89 10.35
C LEU A 6 30.46 -50.00 9.38
N LEU A 7 30.00 -48.77 9.12
CA LEU A 7 30.89 -47.65 8.76
C LEU A 7 30.27 -46.32 9.19
N ILE A 8 30.76 -45.85 10.33
CA ILE A 8 30.64 -44.50 10.85
C ILE A 8 31.38 -43.57 9.88
N LEU A 9 30.69 -42.59 9.30
CA LEU A 9 31.34 -41.46 8.64
C LEU A 9 31.09 -40.20 9.48
N MET A 10 32.11 -39.82 10.24
CA MET A 10 32.28 -38.46 10.77
C MET A 10 32.34 -37.51 9.58
N GLY A 11 31.22 -36.84 9.30
CA GLY A 11 31.18 -35.69 8.40
C GLY A 11 31.74 -34.47 9.11
N SER A 12 32.93 -34.06 8.69
CA SER A 12 33.61 -32.83 9.08
C SER A 12 32.68 -31.61 9.02
N ASN A 13 32.54 -30.90 10.14
CA ASN A 13 32.02 -29.54 10.17
C ASN A 13 33.00 -28.63 9.42
N PHE A 14 32.75 -28.39 8.14
CA PHE A 14 33.34 -27.27 7.43
C PHE A 14 32.59 -26.01 7.88
N ILE A 15 33.11 -25.33 8.90
CA ILE A 15 32.73 -23.96 9.22
C ILE A 15 33.32 -23.11 8.09
N LEU A 16 32.51 -22.84 7.06
CA LEU A 16 32.79 -21.75 6.14
C LEU A 16 32.68 -20.46 6.95
N PRO A 17 33.73 -19.62 7.03
CA PRO A 17 33.52 -18.26 7.51
C PRO A 17 32.59 -17.60 6.49
N LEU A 18 31.34 -17.38 6.86
CA LEU A 18 30.47 -16.44 6.16
C LEU A 18 31.14 -15.07 6.35
N THR A 19 32.02 -14.71 5.43
CA THR A 19 32.42 -13.31 5.30
C THR A 19 31.17 -12.59 4.83
N ALA A 20 30.41 -12.02 5.78
CA ALA A 20 29.45 -10.97 5.51
C ALA A 20 30.26 -9.81 4.94
N GLN A 21 30.48 -9.87 3.63
CA GLN A 21 31.16 -8.82 2.90
C GLN A 21 30.17 -7.67 2.89
N LYS A 22 30.44 -6.61 3.67
CA LYS A 22 29.69 -5.36 3.60
C LYS A 22 29.72 -4.92 2.14
N GLU A 23 28.65 -5.21 1.41
CA GLU A 23 28.55 -4.90 0.01
C GLU A 23 28.44 -3.37 -0.09
N VAL A 24 29.53 -2.74 -0.52
CA VAL A 24 29.55 -1.29 -0.75
C VAL A 24 28.79 -1.04 -2.04
N MET A 25 27.49 -0.78 -1.90
CA MET A 25 26.65 -0.47 -3.04
C MET A 25 26.92 0.96 -3.52
N ASN A 26 27.61 1.06 -4.66
CA ASN A 26 27.80 2.33 -5.35
C ASN A 26 26.59 2.60 -6.25
N LEU A 27 25.83 3.65 -5.93
CA LEU A 27 24.70 4.09 -6.72
C LEU A 27 25.08 5.33 -7.53
N SER A 28 24.78 5.32 -8.82
CA SER A 28 24.70 6.56 -9.61
C SER A 28 23.39 7.30 -9.34
N LEU A 29 23.36 8.61 -9.58
CA LEU A 29 22.15 9.42 -9.44
C LEU A 29 20.97 8.84 -10.22
N GLN A 30 21.21 8.34 -11.44
CA GLN A 30 20.17 7.76 -12.27
C GLN A 30 19.59 6.48 -11.65
N GLN A 31 20.45 5.60 -11.11
CA GLN A 31 20.01 4.40 -10.40
C GLN A 31 19.26 4.76 -9.12
N THR A 32 19.71 5.78 -8.37
CA THR A 32 19.01 6.28 -7.19
C THR A 32 17.59 6.75 -7.51
N ILE A 33 17.41 7.51 -8.61
CA ILE A 33 16.10 7.98 -9.04
C ILE A 33 15.21 6.81 -9.47
N GLU A 34 15.74 5.88 -10.25
CA GLU A 34 14.98 4.71 -10.71
C GLU A 34 14.54 3.83 -9.53
N LEU A 35 15.45 3.55 -8.61
CA LEU A 35 15.15 2.80 -7.40
C LEU A 35 14.11 3.52 -6.53
N ALA A 36 14.23 4.85 -6.36
CA ALA A 36 13.24 5.66 -5.64
C ALA A 36 11.85 5.61 -6.30
N LYS A 37 11.77 5.71 -7.64
CA LYS A 37 10.51 5.61 -8.39
C LYS A 37 9.84 4.25 -8.23
N HIS A 38 10.60 3.19 -7.95
CA HIS A 38 10.07 1.85 -7.76
C HIS A 38 9.77 1.48 -6.31
N GLN A 39 10.62 1.88 -5.36
CA GLN A 39 10.61 1.33 -4.01
C GLN A 39 10.23 2.36 -2.94
N SER A 40 10.32 3.66 -3.22
CA SER A 40 10.07 4.67 -2.20
C SER A 40 8.63 4.61 -1.67
N PRO A 41 8.42 4.90 -0.36
CA PRO A 41 7.08 4.94 0.22
C PRO A 41 6.13 5.92 -0.49
N ASP A 42 6.66 7.06 -0.94
CA ASP A 42 5.92 8.06 -1.70
C ASP A 42 5.45 7.50 -3.05
N ALA A 43 6.33 6.83 -3.80
CA ALA A 43 5.99 6.24 -5.10
C ALA A 43 4.97 5.10 -4.95
N GLN A 44 5.09 4.29 -3.90
CA GLN A 44 4.12 3.23 -3.59
C GLN A 44 2.75 3.84 -3.25
N THR A 45 2.71 4.87 -2.41
CA THR A 45 1.47 5.58 -2.06
C THR A 45 0.81 6.17 -3.30
N ALA A 46 1.58 6.80 -4.19
CA ALA A 46 1.09 7.34 -5.45
C ALA A 46 0.52 6.24 -6.37
N ARG A 47 1.22 5.11 -6.48
CA ARG A 47 0.79 3.95 -7.27
C ARG A 47 -0.50 3.33 -6.73
N HIS A 48 -0.62 3.17 -5.42
CA HIS A 48 -1.84 2.65 -4.78
C HIS A 48 -3.03 3.61 -4.96
N SER A 49 -2.78 4.91 -4.82
CA SER A 49 -3.79 5.95 -5.04
C SER A 49 -4.28 5.95 -6.49
N PHE A 50 -3.36 5.86 -7.46
CA PHE A 50 -3.72 5.75 -8.88
C PHE A 50 -4.47 4.45 -9.19
N ARG A 51 -4.05 3.33 -8.61
CA ARG A 51 -4.76 2.04 -8.75
C ARG A 51 -6.19 2.14 -8.23
N SER A 52 -6.41 2.76 -7.07
CA SER A 52 -7.74 3.02 -6.52
C SER A 52 -8.59 3.85 -7.50
N ALA A 53 -8.05 4.95 -8.02
CA ALA A 53 -8.72 5.78 -9.02
C ALA A 53 -9.06 5.00 -10.31
N TYR A 54 -8.19 4.11 -10.75
CA TYR A 54 -8.45 3.22 -11.89
C TYR A 54 -9.62 2.26 -11.63
N TRP A 55 -9.68 1.63 -10.46
CA TRP A 55 -10.78 0.73 -10.11
C TRP A 55 -12.10 1.49 -9.94
N ASN A 56 -12.05 2.71 -9.41
CA ASN A 56 -13.22 3.59 -9.37
C ASN A 56 -13.74 3.93 -10.78
N TYR A 57 -12.83 4.25 -11.72
CA TYR A 57 -13.19 4.48 -13.12
C TYR A 57 -13.81 3.23 -13.77
N LYS A 58 -13.25 2.05 -13.49
CA LYS A 58 -13.79 0.78 -14.00
C LYS A 58 -15.16 0.45 -13.41
N SER A 59 -15.35 0.68 -12.11
CA SER A 59 -16.63 0.55 -11.41
C SER A 59 -17.68 1.48 -12.00
N TYR A 60 -17.32 2.75 -12.24
CA TYR A 60 -18.16 3.71 -12.97
C TYR A 60 -18.60 3.14 -14.32
N ARG A 61 -17.69 2.57 -15.12
CA ARG A 61 -18.05 1.99 -16.44
C ARG A 61 -19.03 0.83 -16.29
N SER A 62 -18.88 0.01 -15.25
CA SER A 62 -19.78 -1.10 -14.95
C SER A 62 -21.21 -0.65 -14.69
N ASN A 63 -21.42 0.53 -14.10
CA ASN A 63 -22.76 1.06 -13.81
C ASN A 63 -23.60 1.39 -15.07
N TYR A 64 -22.97 1.41 -16.25
CA TYR A 64 -23.63 1.62 -17.54
C TYR A 64 -23.82 0.34 -18.34
N LEU A 65 -23.41 -0.80 -17.80
CA LEU A 65 -23.68 -2.10 -18.40
C LEU A 65 -24.93 -2.74 -17.77
N PRO A 66 -25.58 -3.68 -18.47
CA PRO A 66 -26.69 -4.41 -17.89
C PRO A 66 -26.21 -5.22 -16.69
N SER A 67 -26.88 -5.11 -15.55
CA SER A 67 -26.60 -5.92 -14.38
C SER A 67 -27.68 -6.98 -14.21
N LEU A 68 -27.25 -8.23 -14.10
CA LEU A 68 -28.10 -9.37 -13.79
C LEU A 68 -27.97 -9.68 -12.29
N LYS A 69 -29.10 -9.72 -11.58
CA LYS A 69 -29.17 -10.02 -10.15
C LYS A 69 -30.19 -11.14 -9.90
N LEU A 70 -29.72 -12.21 -9.28
CA LEU A 70 -30.56 -13.28 -8.74
C LEU A 70 -30.72 -13.05 -7.23
N THR A 71 -31.95 -13.03 -6.74
CA THR A 71 -32.28 -12.83 -5.32
C THR A 71 -33.22 -13.93 -4.86
N SER A 72 -33.07 -14.36 -3.61
CA SER A 72 -33.98 -15.29 -2.95
C SER A 72 -34.02 -14.91 -1.47
N THR A 73 -35.21 -14.72 -0.92
CA THR A 73 -35.43 -14.29 0.46
C THR A 73 -36.45 -15.19 1.16
N PRO A 74 -36.13 -16.49 1.34
CA PRO A 74 -37.06 -17.41 1.95
C PRO A 74 -37.44 -16.95 3.37
N TYR A 75 -38.73 -17.07 3.69
CA TYR A 75 -39.30 -16.59 4.94
C TYR A 75 -40.19 -17.68 5.55
N LEU A 76 -39.95 -17.98 6.82
CA LEU A 76 -40.77 -18.88 7.63
C LEU A 76 -41.62 -18.03 8.58
N ASN A 77 -42.94 -18.07 8.38
CA ASN A 77 -43.89 -17.49 9.31
C ASN A 77 -44.43 -18.56 10.25
N ARG A 78 -44.24 -18.38 11.57
CA ARG A 78 -44.84 -19.21 12.61
C ARG A 78 -45.52 -18.30 13.63
N ALA A 79 -46.81 -18.08 13.43
CA ALA A 79 -47.60 -17.15 14.23
C ALA A 79 -49.02 -17.68 14.42
N ILE A 80 -49.71 -17.19 15.44
CA ILE A 80 -51.15 -17.40 15.61
C ILE A 80 -51.82 -16.10 15.22
N ASP A 81 -52.38 -16.09 14.00
CA ASP A 81 -52.97 -14.90 13.43
C ASP A 81 -54.49 -14.90 13.59
N LYS A 82 -55.04 -13.72 13.86
CA LYS A 82 -56.48 -13.49 13.92
C LYS A 82 -57.00 -13.26 12.49
N ILE A 83 -57.64 -14.26 11.89
CA ILE A 83 -58.18 -14.16 10.52
C ILE A 83 -59.70 -14.03 10.53
N SER A 84 -60.22 -13.19 9.64
CA SER A 84 -61.66 -13.09 9.37
C SER A 84 -62.05 -14.16 8.36
N LEU A 85 -62.98 -15.03 8.73
CA LEU A 85 -63.53 -16.06 7.86
C LEU A 85 -64.55 -15.46 6.89
N GLU A 86 -64.90 -16.18 5.82
CA GLU A 86 -65.90 -15.75 4.84
C GLU A 86 -67.29 -15.51 5.45
N ASP A 87 -67.60 -16.16 6.59
CA ASP A 87 -68.83 -16.00 7.39
C ASP A 87 -68.79 -14.79 8.36
N GLY A 88 -67.80 -13.90 8.26
CA GLY A 88 -67.66 -12.70 9.09
C GLY A 88 -67.25 -12.96 10.56
N LYS A 89 -67.19 -14.22 10.99
CA LYS A 89 -66.61 -14.63 12.28
C LYS A 89 -65.09 -14.49 12.27
N VAL A 90 -64.52 -14.24 13.44
CA VAL A 90 -63.08 -14.11 13.61
C VAL A 90 -62.52 -15.28 14.40
N LYS A 91 -61.45 -15.91 13.91
CA LYS A 91 -60.82 -17.08 14.53
C LYS A 91 -59.31 -16.89 14.60
N PHE A 92 -58.71 -17.34 15.70
CA PHE A 92 -57.26 -17.50 15.80
C PHE A 92 -56.85 -18.78 15.07
N VAL A 93 -55.99 -18.66 14.07
CA VAL A 93 -55.49 -19.76 13.27
C VAL A 93 -53.98 -19.79 13.36
N GLU A 94 -53.43 -20.92 13.77
CA GLU A 94 -51.99 -21.16 13.71
C GLU A 94 -51.56 -21.21 12.25
N GLN A 95 -50.68 -20.29 11.88
CA GLN A 95 -50.03 -20.26 10.58
C GLN A 95 -48.61 -20.79 10.74
N ASN A 96 -48.30 -21.85 10.00
CA ASN A 96 -46.96 -22.37 9.85
C ASN A 96 -46.67 -22.45 8.35
N LEU A 97 -46.09 -21.37 7.82
CA LEU A 97 -45.95 -21.10 6.40
C LEU A 97 -44.48 -20.90 6.04
N LEU A 98 -43.97 -21.68 5.09
CA LEU A 98 -42.68 -21.42 4.45
C LEU A 98 -42.90 -20.85 3.06
N SER A 99 -42.50 -19.60 2.86
CA SER A 99 -42.45 -18.96 1.54
C SER A 99 -41.01 -18.98 1.04
N THR A 100 -40.80 -19.58 -0.14
CA THR A 100 -39.51 -19.57 -0.85
C THR A 100 -39.70 -18.83 -2.16
N ASP A 101 -38.89 -17.81 -2.40
CA ASP A 101 -38.90 -17.03 -3.64
C ASP A 101 -37.58 -17.15 -4.40
N LEU A 102 -37.65 -16.93 -5.70
CA LEU A 102 -36.51 -16.78 -6.59
C LEU A 102 -36.84 -15.70 -7.61
N THR A 103 -36.06 -14.62 -7.59
CA THR A 103 -36.25 -13.46 -8.46
C THR A 103 -34.98 -13.21 -9.27
N LEU A 104 -35.10 -13.31 -10.59
CA LEU A 104 -34.06 -12.93 -11.54
C LEU A 104 -34.41 -11.57 -12.15
N SER A 105 -33.51 -10.60 -11.98
CA SER A 105 -33.71 -9.22 -12.46
C SER A 105 -32.53 -8.78 -13.34
N LEU A 106 -32.84 -8.25 -14.53
CA LEU A 106 -31.90 -7.61 -15.44
C LEU A 106 -32.20 -6.12 -15.47
N SER A 107 -31.24 -5.28 -15.07
CA SER A 107 -31.42 -3.83 -15.05
C SER A 107 -30.35 -3.10 -15.87
N GLN A 108 -30.77 -2.07 -16.62
CA GLN A 108 -29.91 -1.23 -17.43
C GLN A 108 -30.20 0.25 -17.14
N ASN A 109 -29.16 1.00 -16.79
CA ASN A 109 -29.24 2.43 -16.56
C ASN A 109 -29.17 3.21 -17.89
N ILE A 110 -29.97 4.27 -18.02
CA ILE A 110 -30.03 5.12 -19.21
C ILE A 110 -29.38 6.48 -18.91
N PRO A 111 -28.18 6.77 -19.44
CA PRO A 111 -27.39 7.93 -19.00
C PRO A 111 -28.03 9.30 -19.25
N TRP A 112 -28.84 9.42 -20.30
CA TRP A 112 -29.35 10.71 -20.79
C TRP A 112 -30.65 11.12 -20.10
N THR A 113 -31.51 10.16 -19.76
CA THR A 113 -32.74 10.39 -18.99
C THR A 113 -32.53 10.26 -17.48
N GLY A 114 -31.47 9.57 -17.04
CA GLY A 114 -31.27 9.25 -15.63
C GLY A 114 -32.19 8.15 -15.11
N GLY A 115 -32.96 7.51 -16.01
CA GLY A 115 -33.86 6.41 -15.69
C GLY A 115 -33.18 5.04 -15.73
N THR A 116 -33.86 4.05 -15.18
CA THR A 116 -33.44 2.64 -15.19
C THR A 116 -34.55 1.80 -15.81
N PHE A 117 -34.18 1.02 -16.83
CA PHE A 117 -35.03 0.00 -17.42
C PHE A 117 -34.73 -1.34 -16.76
N PHE A 118 -35.76 -2.13 -16.44
CA PHE A 118 -35.57 -3.44 -15.83
C PHE A 118 -36.55 -4.47 -16.37
N ILE A 119 -36.09 -5.72 -16.42
CA ILE A 119 -36.86 -6.91 -16.75
C ILE A 119 -36.68 -7.89 -15.59
N GLU A 120 -37.77 -8.43 -15.09
CA GLU A 120 -37.79 -9.30 -13.91
C GLU A 120 -38.63 -10.55 -14.18
N THR A 121 -38.13 -11.69 -13.72
CA THR A 121 -38.82 -12.97 -13.68
C THR A 121 -38.78 -13.47 -12.25
N ALA A 122 -39.94 -13.82 -11.69
CA ALA A 122 -40.05 -14.28 -10.31
C ALA A 122 -40.82 -15.61 -10.23
N ALA A 123 -40.37 -16.48 -9.35
CA ALA A 123 -41.07 -17.71 -8.98
C ALA A 123 -41.13 -17.80 -7.46
N GLN A 124 -42.28 -18.16 -6.93
CA GLN A 124 -42.52 -18.32 -5.51
C GLN A 124 -43.21 -19.66 -5.27
N ARG A 125 -42.77 -20.34 -4.22
CA ARG A 125 -43.38 -21.54 -3.67
C ARG A 125 -43.77 -21.25 -2.24
N MET A 126 -44.98 -21.66 -1.87
CA MET A 126 -45.52 -21.48 -0.53
C MET A 126 -45.98 -22.82 0.00
N ASP A 127 -45.36 -23.26 1.09
CA ASP A 127 -45.68 -24.52 1.77
C ASP A 127 -46.37 -24.20 3.11
N GLN A 128 -47.59 -24.70 3.30
CA GLN A 128 -48.35 -24.57 4.54
C GLN A 128 -48.30 -25.89 5.31
N PHE A 129 -47.52 -25.93 6.39
CA PHE A 129 -47.28 -27.16 7.14
C PHE A 129 -48.48 -27.62 7.97
N GLY A 130 -49.35 -26.70 8.40
CA GLY A 130 -50.55 -27.06 9.17
C GLY A 130 -51.56 -27.89 8.36
N ASP A 131 -51.73 -27.56 7.08
CA ASP A 131 -52.75 -28.15 6.20
C ASP A 131 -52.12 -29.03 5.09
N HIS A 132 -50.81 -29.26 5.17
CA HIS A 132 -50.00 -30.02 4.20
C HIS A 132 -50.24 -29.61 2.74
N SER A 133 -50.43 -28.31 2.50
CA SER A 133 -50.69 -27.79 1.16
C SER A 133 -49.47 -27.04 0.61
N THR A 134 -49.28 -27.15 -0.71
CA THR A 134 -48.19 -26.47 -1.44
C THR A 134 -48.78 -25.69 -2.60
N SER A 135 -48.41 -24.42 -2.71
CA SER A 135 -48.87 -23.51 -3.76
C SER A 135 -47.69 -22.90 -4.50
N TYR A 136 -47.85 -22.69 -5.80
CA TYR A 136 -46.82 -22.11 -6.66
C TYR A 136 -47.38 -20.87 -7.36
N GLN A 137 -46.56 -19.83 -7.45
CA GLN A 137 -46.86 -18.61 -8.17
C GLN A 137 -45.66 -18.21 -9.02
N THR A 138 -45.88 -17.93 -10.30
CA THR A 138 -44.81 -17.50 -11.21
C THR A 138 -45.23 -16.21 -11.93
N SER A 139 -44.34 -15.23 -11.93
CA SER A 139 -44.43 -14.03 -12.77
C SER A 139 -43.36 -14.14 -13.87
N PRO A 140 -43.73 -14.62 -15.08
CA PRO A 140 -42.75 -15.02 -16.09
C PRO A 140 -41.93 -13.85 -16.63
N VAL A 141 -42.56 -12.70 -16.89
CA VAL A 141 -41.89 -11.50 -17.39
C VAL A 141 -42.61 -10.25 -16.87
N SER A 142 -41.89 -9.45 -16.10
CA SER A 142 -42.30 -8.10 -15.68
C SER A 142 -41.32 -7.10 -16.27
N ILE A 143 -41.82 -6.11 -17.02
CA ILE A 143 -40.99 -5.07 -17.64
C ILE A 143 -41.36 -3.73 -17.03
N GLY A 144 -40.36 -2.96 -16.65
CA GLY A 144 -40.58 -1.65 -16.04
C GLY A 144 -39.52 -0.62 -16.44
N TYR A 145 -39.94 0.64 -16.38
CA TYR A 145 -39.06 1.79 -16.54
C TYR A 145 -39.28 2.76 -15.39
N ARG A 146 -38.20 3.11 -14.68
CA ARG A 146 -38.22 4.01 -13.53
C ARG A 146 -37.39 5.23 -13.84
N GLN A 147 -37.98 6.43 -13.79
CA GLN A 147 -37.27 7.68 -14.00
C GLN A 147 -37.78 8.75 -13.03
N SER A 148 -36.86 9.52 -12.46
CA SER A 148 -37.20 10.77 -11.77
C SER A 148 -37.32 11.90 -12.81
N LEU A 149 -38.49 12.54 -12.92
CA LEU A 149 -38.76 13.53 -13.96
C LEU A 149 -38.14 14.91 -13.65
N PHE A 150 -38.18 15.33 -12.39
CA PHE A 150 -37.65 16.63 -11.93
C PHE A 150 -36.41 16.47 -11.02
N GLY A 151 -35.77 15.30 -11.06
CA GLY A 151 -34.59 14.99 -10.26
C GLY A 151 -33.27 15.31 -10.95
N TYR A 152 -32.20 15.39 -10.16
CA TYR A 152 -30.84 15.52 -10.66
C TYR A 152 -30.38 14.25 -11.41
N ASN A 153 -29.96 14.40 -12.68
CA ASN A 153 -29.43 13.30 -13.47
C ASN A 153 -27.93 13.08 -13.19
N SER A 154 -27.63 12.30 -12.16
CA SER A 154 -26.26 11.93 -11.78
C SER A 154 -25.52 11.17 -12.88
N LEU A 155 -26.20 10.30 -13.64
CA LEU A 155 -25.59 9.49 -14.69
C LEU A 155 -25.03 10.34 -15.84
N LYS A 156 -25.75 11.39 -16.25
CA LYS A 156 -25.30 12.34 -17.28
C LYS A 156 -24.02 13.06 -16.86
N TRP A 157 -23.97 13.56 -15.62
CA TRP A 157 -22.82 14.29 -15.11
C TRP A 157 -21.63 13.39 -14.82
N ASN A 158 -21.86 12.22 -14.23
CA ASN A 158 -20.81 11.23 -14.02
C ASN A 158 -20.13 10.84 -15.34
N ARG A 159 -20.88 10.77 -16.45
CA ARG A 159 -20.31 10.50 -17.78
C ARG A 159 -19.36 11.58 -18.31
N ARG A 160 -19.50 12.82 -17.85
CA ARG A 160 -18.58 13.91 -18.18
C ARG A 160 -17.42 14.00 -17.19
N ILE A 161 -17.71 13.80 -15.90
CA ILE A 161 -16.75 14.02 -14.81
C ILE A 161 -15.77 12.86 -14.67
N GLU A 162 -16.23 11.62 -14.68
CA GLU A 162 -15.38 10.47 -14.33
C GLU A 162 -14.15 10.31 -15.26
N PRO A 163 -14.26 10.47 -16.60
CA PRO A 163 -13.10 10.43 -17.47
C PRO A 163 -12.09 11.56 -17.20
N LEU A 164 -12.58 12.74 -16.80
CA LEU A 164 -11.71 13.86 -16.44
C LEU A 164 -10.99 13.58 -15.11
N ARG A 165 -11.72 13.06 -14.11
CA ARG A 165 -11.15 12.63 -12.83
C ARG A 165 -10.08 11.55 -12.99
N TYR A 166 -10.28 10.60 -13.91
CA TYR A 166 -9.27 9.59 -14.22
C TYR A 166 -8.02 10.20 -14.89
N LYS A 167 -8.20 11.16 -15.81
CA LYS A 167 -7.08 11.90 -16.43
C LYS A 167 -6.32 12.72 -15.40
N GLU A 168 -7.01 13.38 -14.49
CA GLU A 168 -6.44 14.12 -13.37
C GLU A 168 -5.60 13.19 -12.49
N ALA A 169 -6.16 12.07 -12.03
CA ALA A 169 -5.44 11.08 -11.23
C ALA A 169 -4.17 10.56 -11.95
N LYS A 170 -4.21 10.39 -13.28
CA LYS A 170 -3.03 10.03 -14.07
C LYS A 170 -1.96 11.13 -14.05
N LYS A 171 -2.36 12.40 -14.15
CA LYS A 171 -1.43 13.54 -14.07
C LYS A 171 -0.81 13.66 -12.68
N THR A 172 -1.62 13.59 -11.63
CA THR A 172 -1.15 13.60 -10.24
C THR A 172 -0.16 12.47 -9.96
N TYR A 173 -0.39 11.28 -10.53
CA TYR A 173 0.57 10.17 -10.41
C TYR A 173 1.92 10.50 -11.03
N ILE A 174 1.94 11.03 -12.26
CA ILE A 174 3.19 11.44 -12.94
C ILE A 174 3.89 12.55 -12.17
N GLU A 175 3.16 13.59 -11.76
CA GLU A 175 3.67 14.68 -10.95
C GLU A 175 4.31 14.18 -9.65
N THR A 176 3.65 13.25 -8.95
CA THR A 176 4.19 12.67 -7.72
C THR A 176 5.48 11.88 -7.98
N LEU A 177 5.59 11.16 -9.10
CA LEU A 177 6.83 10.48 -9.48
C LEU A 177 7.98 11.45 -9.78
N GLU A 178 7.68 12.62 -10.34
CA GLU A 178 8.68 13.67 -10.55
C GLU A 178 9.11 14.32 -9.23
N LEU A 179 8.18 14.52 -8.29
CA LEU A 179 8.52 14.96 -6.93
C LEU A 179 9.39 13.92 -6.19
N VAL A 180 9.11 12.63 -6.37
CA VAL A 180 9.96 11.54 -5.86
C VAL A 180 11.37 11.62 -6.45
N ALA A 181 11.49 11.85 -7.76
CA ALA A 181 12.78 12.01 -8.41
C ALA A 181 13.57 13.21 -7.86
N ALA A 182 12.89 14.35 -7.66
CA ALA A 182 13.49 15.54 -7.07
C ALA A 182 13.98 15.29 -5.63
N ARG A 183 13.17 14.63 -4.79
CA ARG A 183 13.53 14.25 -3.41
C ARG A 183 14.71 13.28 -3.38
N ALA A 184 14.72 12.28 -4.24
CA ALA A 184 15.83 11.33 -4.36
C ALA A 184 17.13 12.05 -4.75
N THR A 185 17.04 12.99 -5.69
CA THR A 185 18.18 13.80 -6.13
C THR A 185 18.72 14.67 -5.00
N GLN A 186 17.84 15.32 -4.22
CA GLN A 186 18.24 16.12 -3.07
C GLN A 186 18.98 15.28 -2.03
N LYS A 187 18.44 14.09 -1.68
CA LYS A 187 19.08 13.19 -0.71
C LYS A 187 20.42 12.63 -1.21
N PHE A 188 20.51 12.35 -2.52
CA PHE A 188 21.76 11.93 -3.14
C PHE A 188 22.87 12.99 -2.99
N PHE A 189 22.58 14.25 -3.33
CA PHE A 189 23.56 15.33 -3.21
C PHE A 189 23.86 15.71 -1.76
N ALA A 190 22.90 15.57 -0.84
CA ALA A 190 23.14 15.72 0.59
C ALA A 190 24.20 14.72 1.09
N LEU A 191 24.06 13.44 0.72
CA LEU A 191 25.06 12.41 1.04
C LEU A 191 26.41 12.70 0.38
N ALA A 192 26.44 13.06 -0.91
CA ALA A 192 27.67 13.38 -1.60
C ALA A 192 28.42 14.57 -0.95
N THR A 193 27.68 15.57 -0.47
CA THR A 193 28.23 16.71 0.26
C THR A 193 28.79 16.28 1.61
N ALA A 194 28.06 15.46 2.36
CA ALA A 194 28.49 14.96 3.66
C ALA A 194 29.74 14.06 3.54
N GLN A 195 29.84 13.25 2.47
CA GLN A 195 31.04 12.46 2.16
C GLN A 195 32.25 13.36 1.93
N SER A 196 32.11 14.38 1.08
CA SER A 196 33.17 15.37 0.83
C SER A 196 33.61 16.09 2.11
N ASN A 197 32.66 16.51 2.96
CA ASN A 197 32.97 17.14 4.24
C ASN A 197 33.71 16.20 5.20
N HIS A 198 33.35 14.91 5.22
CA HIS A 198 34.06 13.91 6.03
C HIS A 198 35.48 13.66 5.54
N GLU A 199 35.70 13.67 4.22
CA GLU A 199 37.05 13.59 3.62
C GLU A 199 37.90 14.81 4.01
N ILE A 200 37.36 16.02 3.91
CA ILE A 200 38.05 17.26 4.32
C ILE A 200 38.39 17.22 5.81
N ALA A 201 37.44 16.88 6.67
CA ALA A 201 37.68 16.81 8.12
C ALA A 201 38.70 15.71 8.48
N SER A 202 38.69 14.59 7.75
CA SER A 202 39.68 13.52 7.93
C SER A 202 41.09 13.97 7.54
N PHE A 203 41.21 14.75 6.47
CA PHE A 203 42.48 15.34 6.05
C PHE A 203 42.99 16.38 7.06
N ASN A 204 42.12 17.26 7.55
CA ASN A 204 42.48 18.25 8.57
C ASN A 204 42.96 17.59 9.88
N TYR A 205 42.25 16.57 10.34
CA TYR A 205 42.67 15.78 11.50
C TYR A 205 44.03 15.11 11.29
N ALA A 206 44.28 14.49 10.13
CA ALA A 206 45.58 13.86 9.84
C ALA A 206 46.73 14.89 9.85
N ASN A 207 46.47 16.11 9.36
CA ASN A 207 47.45 17.19 9.41
C ASN A 207 47.68 17.66 10.85
N ALA A 208 46.63 17.82 11.65
CA ALA A 208 46.73 18.24 13.05
C ALA A 208 47.47 17.19 13.92
N ASP A 209 47.17 15.90 13.73
CA ASP A 209 47.87 14.78 14.38
C ASP A 209 49.35 14.78 14.02
N THR A 210 49.69 14.93 12.74
CA THR A 210 51.09 14.99 12.29
C THR A 210 51.84 16.18 12.91
N LEU A 211 51.20 17.36 12.96
CA LEU A 211 51.78 18.55 13.61
C LEU A 211 51.98 18.35 15.11
N TYR A 212 51.02 17.72 15.78
CA TYR A 212 51.13 17.36 17.20
C TYR A 212 52.30 16.40 17.45
N GLN A 213 52.46 15.36 16.64
CA GLN A 213 53.59 14.42 16.74
C GLN A 213 54.94 15.11 16.55
N TYR A 214 55.07 16.01 15.57
CA TYR A 214 56.29 16.80 15.38
C TYR A 214 56.57 17.73 16.56
N ALA A 215 55.54 18.37 17.09
CA ALA A 215 55.66 19.23 18.26
C ALA A 215 56.06 18.45 19.51
N TRP A 216 55.51 17.25 19.71
CA TRP A 216 55.88 16.37 20.81
C TRP A 216 57.38 16.02 20.79
N GLY A 217 57.92 15.70 19.61
CA GLY A 217 59.37 15.49 19.43
C GLY A 217 60.20 16.73 19.77
N ARG A 218 59.72 17.92 19.38
CA ARG A 218 60.37 19.21 19.67
C ARG A 218 60.30 19.61 21.15
N TYR A 219 59.22 19.26 21.83
CA TYR A 219 59.01 19.50 23.26
C TYR A 219 60.02 18.69 24.09
N ASN A 220 60.24 17.42 23.73
CA ASN A 220 61.22 16.56 24.39
C ASN A 220 62.67 17.07 24.30
N ILE A 221 62.99 17.88 23.29
CA ILE A 221 64.31 18.49 23.08
C ILE A 221 64.34 19.94 23.64
N GLY A 222 63.25 20.41 24.26
CA GLY A 222 63.15 21.72 24.92
C GLY A 222 63.02 22.91 23.95
N THR A 223 62.62 22.67 22.70
CA THR A 223 62.56 23.71 21.65
C THR A 223 61.18 24.36 21.48
N ILE A 224 60.16 23.89 22.20
CA ILE A 224 58.84 24.50 22.29
C ILE A 224 58.37 24.54 23.74
N THR A 225 57.49 25.48 24.06
CA THR A 225 56.93 25.65 25.40
C THR A 225 55.72 24.73 25.63
N GLU A 226 55.39 24.47 26.90
CA GLU A 226 54.20 23.68 27.27
C GLU A 226 52.91 24.31 26.75
N ASN A 227 52.80 25.64 26.76
CA ASN A 227 51.63 26.34 26.22
C ASN A 227 51.46 26.11 24.71
N GLU A 228 52.54 26.14 23.93
CA GLU A 228 52.49 25.84 22.49
C GLU A 228 52.11 24.37 22.23
N MET A 229 52.57 23.44 23.07
CA MET A 229 52.20 22.03 23.00
C MET A 229 50.69 21.86 23.27
N LEU A 230 50.19 22.43 24.35
CA LEU A 230 48.77 22.34 24.74
C LEU A 230 47.83 22.96 23.68
N GLN A 231 48.26 24.03 22.99
CA GLN A 231 47.49 24.60 21.89
C GLN A 231 47.38 23.65 20.68
N LEU A 232 48.46 22.90 20.39
CA LEU A 232 48.44 21.90 19.32
C LEU A 232 47.62 20.67 19.70
N GLU A 233 47.67 20.25 20.97
CA GLU A 233 46.80 19.19 21.48
C GLU A 233 45.33 19.59 21.39
N LEU A 234 44.99 20.80 21.81
CA LEU A 234 43.63 21.35 21.70
C LEU A 234 43.16 21.39 20.24
N ASN A 235 44.02 21.80 19.31
CA ASN A 235 43.72 21.81 17.88
C ASN A 235 43.46 20.38 17.36
N MET A 236 44.33 19.43 17.69
CA MET A 236 44.15 18.02 17.31
C MET A 236 42.81 17.44 17.83
N LEU A 237 42.49 17.66 19.11
CA LEU A 237 41.22 17.22 19.70
C LEU A 237 39.99 17.91 19.07
N THR A 238 40.14 19.17 18.67
CA THR A 238 39.09 19.91 17.95
C THR A 238 38.86 19.31 16.57
N GLU A 239 39.92 19.02 15.81
CA GLU A 239 39.82 18.39 14.50
C GLU A 239 39.32 16.94 14.59
N GLU A 240 39.65 16.21 15.66
CA GLU A 240 39.08 14.88 15.93
C GLU A 240 37.56 14.97 16.11
N THR A 241 37.11 15.95 16.89
CA THR A 241 35.68 16.22 17.09
C THR A 241 34.99 16.60 15.78
N ASN A 242 35.62 17.44 14.96
CA ASN A 242 35.11 17.83 13.63
C ASN A 242 34.96 16.62 12.70
N LYS A 243 35.97 15.74 12.66
CA LYS A 243 35.94 14.50 11.90
C LYS A 243 34.82 13.57 12.36
N MET A 244 34.64 13.41 13.67
CA MET A 244 33.57 12.59 14.23
C MET A 244 32.18 13.16 13.90
N ASN A 245 31.99 14.48 14.02
CA ASN A 245 30.74 15.14 13.64
C ASN A 245 30.44 14.96 12.15
N ALA A 246 31.43 15.17 11.28
CA ALA A 246 31.27 14.95 9.83
C ALA A 246 30.95 13.48 9.50
N ARG A 247 31.50 12.53 10.27
CA ARG A 247 31.18 11.11 10.13
C ARG A 247 29.72 10.81 10.48
N ILE A 248 29.25 11.32 11.62
CA ILE A 248 27.86 11.15 12.06
C ILE A 248 26.90 11.74 11.03
N GLU A 249 27.18 12.93 10.50
CA GLU A 249 26.35 13.57 9.48
C GLU A 249 26.29 12.77 8.17
N MET A 250 27.43 12.23 7.74
CA MET A 250 27.49 11.34 6.58
C MET A 250 26.66 10.07 6.80
N ASP A 251 26.77 9.43 7.97
CA ASP A 251 26.00 8.23 8.32
C ASP A 251 24.49 8.54 8.41
N ASN A 252 24.10 9.71 8.92
CA ASN A 252 22.71 10.19 8.93
C ASN A 252 22.16 10.36 7.51
N CYS A 253 22.86 11.09 6.65
CA CYS A 253 22.48 11.28 5.25
C CYS A 253 22.38 9.94 4.50
N MET A 254 23.29 9.01 4.79
CA MET A 254 23.29 7.68 4.21
C MET A 254 22.05 6.90 4.63
N GLN A 255 21.71 6.93 5.92
CA GLN A 255 20.55 6.23 6.45
C GLN A 255 19.24 6.82 5.93
N GLU A 256 19.15 8.14 5.82
CA GLU A 256 18.00 8.80 5.21
C GLU A 256 17.79 8.39 3.75
N LEU A 257 18.86 8.34 2.96
CA LEU A 257 18.80 7.91 1.57
C LEU A 257 18.38 6.44 1.49
N ARG A 258 18.99 5.56 2.28
CA ARG A 258 18.66 4.12 2.32
C ARG A 258 17.20 3.87 2.68
N SER A 259 16.73 4.54 3.74
CA SER A 259 15.34 4.46 4.19
C SER A 259 14.37 4.92 3.10
N TYR A 260 14.68 6.03 2.42
CA TYR A 260 13.86 6.54 1.32
C TYR A 260 13.81 5.57 0.13
N LEU A 261 14.92 4.89 -0.13
CA LEU A 261 15.09 3.92 -1.19
C LEU A 261 14.52 2.54 -0.87
N GLY A 262 14.09 2.28 0.38
CA GLY A 262 13.61 0.97 0.81
C GLY A 262 14.70 -0.09 0.92
N ILE A 263 15.97 0.33 0.97
CA ILE A 263 17.10 -0.58 1.18
C ILE A 263 17.13 -0.90 2.67
N GLN A 264 16.72 -2.11 3.03
CA GLN A 264 16.90 -2.61 4.39
C GLN A 264 18.39 -2.83 4.63
N SER A 265 18.87 -2.40 5.79
CA SER A 265 20.18 -2.79 6.28
C SER A 265 20.10 -4.28 6.62
N ASP A 266 20.62 -5.13 5.74
CA ASP A 266 21.10 -6.43 6.19
C ASP A 266 22.24 -6.16 7.18
N GLU A 267 22.18 -6.86 8.33
CA GLU A 267 23.19 -6.86 9.39
C GLU A 267 24.61 -7.10 8.87
#